data_AF-A0A3A6QCC8-F1
#
_entry.id   AF-A0A3A6QCC8-F1
#
_cell.length_a   1.000
_cell.length_b   1.000
_cell.length_c   1.000
_cell.angle_alpha   90.00
_cell.angle_beta   90.00
_cell.angle_gamma   90.00
#
_symmetry.space_group_name_H-M   'P 1'
#
loop_
_entity.id
_entity.type
_entity.pdbx_description
1 polymer ?
#
loop_
_entity_poly.entity_id
_entity_poly.type
_entity_poly.pdbx_seq_one_letter_code
_entity_poly.pdbx_strand_id
1 'polypeptide(L)'
;MHSELVSEEVLQQMLKDMGPEILPMLIDNYLEESNTRLAAIYQAMDEGDYKTLEFESHTLGSTALALGNIPLGQLARKIEGLCLQNQAQATIELKQELLDIAQPSLTAIQQRLTQGFTSL
;
A
#
# COMPACT_ATOMS: atom_id res chain seq x y z
N MET A 1 2.06 19.88 5.87
CA MET A 1 1.72 19.47 4.49
C MET A 1 0.80 18.27 4.62
N HIS A 2 -0.41 18.32 4.07
CA HIS A 2 -1.20 17.10 3.90
C HIS A 2 -0.50 16.31 2.79
N SER A 3 0.18 15.22 3.13
CA SER A 3 0.74 14.33 2.12
C SER A 3 -0.45 13.70 1.39
N GLU A 4 -0.51 13.88 0.07
CA GLU A 4 -1.54 13.24 -0.73
C GLU A 4 -1.38 11.72 -0.61
N LEU A 5 -2.43 11.02 -0.19
CA LEU A 5 -2.39 9.58 0.07
C LEU A 5 -2.46 8.74 -1.21
N VAL A 6 -2.86 9.38 -2.31
CA VAL A 6 -3.04 8.80 -3.64
C VAL A 6 -2.45 9.77 -4.66
N SER A 7 -1.57 9.30 -5.54
CA SER A 7 -1.04 10.10 -6.67
C SER A 7 -2.00 10.02 -7.84
N GLU A 8 -2.55 11.18 -8.21
CA GLU A 8 -3.39 11.29 -9.38
C GLU A 8 -2.61 11.02 -10.67
N GLU A 9 -1.34 11.42 -10.74
CA GLU A 9 -0.49 11.19 -11.91
C GLU A 9 -0.30 9.70 -12.20
N VAL A 10 -0.12 8.88 -11.16
CA VAL A 10 0.00 7.42 -11.31
C VAL A 10 -1.32 6.83 -11.79
N LEU A 11 -2.45 7.23 -11.22
CA LEU A 11 -3.75 6.77 -11.67
C LEU A 11 -4.06 7.20 -13.12
N GLN A 12 -3.65 8.40 -13.52
CA GLN A 12 -3.72 8.85 -14.91
C GLN A 12 -2.92 7.99 -15.86
N GLN A 13 -1.70 7.64 -15.45
CA GLN A 13 -0.84 6.80 -16.27
C GLN A 13 -1.42 5.39 -16.40
N MET A 14 -1.87 4.79 -15.30
CA MET A 14 -2.55 3.51 -15.28
C MET A 14 -3.82 3.51 -16.15
N LEU A 15 -4.61 4.59 -16.09
CA LEU A 15 -5.81 4.74 -16.91
C LEU A 15 -5.48 4.80 -18.41
N LYS A 16 -4.40 5.49 -18.80
CA LYS A 16 -3.92 5.54 -20.18
C LYS A 16 -3.42 4.18 -20.67
N ASP A 17 -2.71 3.45 -19.81
CA ASP A 17 -2.07 2.19 -20.18
C ASP A 17 -3.06 1.02 -20.23
N MET A 18 -4.09 1.02 -19.36
CA MET A 18 -5.03 -0.11 -19.21
C MET A 18 -6.47 0.19 -19.63
N GLY A 19 -6.84 1.47 -19.67
CA GLY A 19 -8.20 1.91 -20.01
C GLY A 19 -9.17 1.96 -18.81
N PRO A 20 -10.28 2.70 -18.97
CA PRO A 20 -11.26 2.94 -17.91
C PRO A 20 -12.05 1.70 -17.47
N GLU A 21 -12.03 0.63 -18.26
CA GLU A 21 -12.74 -0.61 -17.96
C GLU A 21 -11.95 -1.52 -17.00
N ILE A 22 -10.61 -1.42 -17.01
CA ILE A 22 -9.72 -2.34 -16.28
C ILE A 22 -9.27 -1.76 -14.94
N LEU A 23 -8.98 -0.46 -14.89
CA LEU A 23 -8.47 0.19 -13.68
C LEU A 23 -9.38 0.02 -12.45
N PRO A 24 -10.72 0.14 -12.54
CA PRO A 24 -11.62 -0.14 -11.42
C PRO A 24 -11.42 -1.52 -10.80
N MET A 25 -11.38 -2.56 -11.64
CA MET A 25 -11.19 -3.95 -11.20
C MET A 25 -9.85 -4.14 -10.49
N LEU A 26 -8.79 -3.50 -10.98
CA LEU A 26 -7.47 -3.60 -10.35
C LEU A 26 -7.43 -2.93 -8.97
N ILE A 27 -8.11 -1.80 -8.81
CA ILE A 27 -8.21 -1.12 -7.52
C ILE A 27 -9.04 -1.95 -6.54
N ASP A 28 -10.15 -2.54 -6.97
CA ASP A 28 -10.97 -3.42 -6.12
C ASP A 28 -10.16 -4.63 -5.63
N ASN A 29 -9.46 -5.32 -6.55
CA ASN A 29 -8.58 -6.44 -6.19
C ASN A 29 -7.46 -6.00 -5.23
N TYR A 30 -6.85 -4.85 -5.50
CA TYR A 30 -5.81 -4.29 -4.64
C TYR A 30 -6.32 -4.01 -3.23
N LEU A 31 -7.54 -3.48 -3.07
CA LEU A 31 -8.13 -3.21 -1.76
C LEU A 31 -8.37 -4.51 -0.97
N GLU A 32 -8.90 -5.55 -1.61
CA GLU A 32 -9.11 -6.85 -0.98
C GLU A 32 -7.79 -7.50 -0.56
N GLU A 33 -6.83 -7.56 -1.48
CA GLU A 33 -5.51 -8.13 -1.22
C GLU A 33 -4.77 -7.34 -0.13
N SER A 34 -4.79 -6.01 -0.19
CA SER A 34 -4.09 -5.17 0.78
C SER A 34 -4.58 -5.38 2.21
N ASN A 35 -5.89 -5.54 2.42
CA ASN A 35 -6.42 -5.84 3.75
C ASN A 35 -5.90 -7.18 4.29
N THR A 36 -5.86 -8.21 3.43
CA THR A 36 -5.33 -9.53 3.80
C THR A 36 -3.84 -9.45 4.13
N ARG A 37 -3.05 -8.73 3.31
CA ARG A 37 -1.61 -8.55 3.53
C ARG A 37 -1.32 -7.75 4.79
N LEU A 38 -2.06 -6.67 5.05
CA LEU A 38 -1.90 -5.87 6.26
C LEU A 38 -2.13 -6.69 7.52
N ALA A 39 -3.16 -7.56 7.53
CA ALA A 39 -3.39 -8.47 8.65
C ALA A 39 -2.18 -9.40 8.88
N ALA A 40 -1.62 -9.98 7.81
CA ALA A 40 -0.42 -10.82 7.89
C ALA A 40 0.82 -10.04 8.35
N ILE A 41 1.00 -8.80 7.88
CA ILE A 41 2.09 -7.89 8.31
C ILE A 41 1.99 -7.61 9.80
N TYR A 42 0.81 -7.24 10.30
CA TYR A 42 0.62 -6.93 11.72
C TYR A 42 0.89 -8.15 12.60
N GLN A 43 0.42 -9.33 12.18
CA GLN A 43 0.70 -10.58 12.88
C GLN A 43 2.20 -10.90 12.87
N ALA A 44 2.86 -10.78 11.71
CA ALA A 44 4.29 -11.03 11.58
C ALA A 44 5.15 -10.05 12.43
N MET A 45 4.72 -8.79 12.56
CA MET A 45 5.34 -7.82 13.48
C MET A 45 5.19 -8.24 14.95
N ASP A 46 4.03 -8.79 15.35
CA ASP A 46 3.77 -9.25 16.73
C ASP A 46 4.52 -10.53 17.08
N GLU A 47 4.64 -11.45 16.12
CA GLU A 47 5.28 -12.75 16.31
C GLU A 47 6.79 -12.74 16.03
N GLY A 48 7.31 -11.64 15.47
CA GLY A 48 8.71 -11.56 15.03
C GLY A 48 9.01 -12.45 13.82
N ASP A 49 8.02 -12.74 12.98
CA ASP A 49 8.20 -13.50 11.73
C ASP A 49 8.72 -12.60 10.62
N TYR A 50 10.03 -12.35 10.64
CA TYR A 50 10.69 -11.46 9.67
C TYR A 50 10.56 -11.92 8.22
N LYS A 51 10.43 -13.23 7.98
CA LYS A 51 10.33 -13.77 6.62
C LYS A 51 8.97 -13.44 6.01
N THR A 52 7.90 -13.65 6.77
CA THR A 52 6.56 -13.24 6.35
C THR A 52 6.49 -11.72 6.24
N LEU A 53 7.07 -10.99 7.19
CA LEU A 53 7.07 -9.53 7.17
C LEU A 53 7.77 -8.93 5.95
N GLU A 54 8.94 -9.46 5.58
CA GLU A 54 9.69 -9.09 4.37
C GLU A 54 8.83 -9.30 3.12
N PHE A 55 8.32 -10.52 2.92
CA PHE A 55 7.55 -10.87 1.73
C PHE A 55 6.23 -10.11 1.61
N GLU A 56 5.51 -9.99 2.73
CA GLU A 56 4.23 -9.28 2.76
C GLU A 56 4.39 -7.80 2.45
N SER A 57 5.39 -7.16 3.07
CA SER A 57 5.71 -5.75 2.86
C SER A 57 6.28 -5.47 1.47
N HIS A 58 7.06 -6.39 0.89
CA HIS A 58 7.56 -6.27 -0.48
C HIS A 58 6.41 -6.13 -1.49
N THR A 59 5.47 -7.08 -1.47
CA THR A 59 4.38 -7.10 -2.45
C THR A 59 3.38 -5.98 -2.19
N LEU A 60 3.07 -5.67 -0.93
CA LEU A 60 2.23 -4.51 -0.59
C LEU A 60 2.89 -3.21 -1.10
N GLY A 61 4.19 -3.06 -0.88
CA GLY A 61 4.98 -1.92 -1.37
C GLY A 61 4.94 -1.80 -2.90
N SER A 62 5.16 -2.89 -3.63
CA SER A 62 5.07 -2.93 -5.10
C SER A 62 3.71 -2.47 -5.61
N THR A 63 2.64 -3.10 -5.10
CA THR A 63 1.27 -2.90 -5.59
C THR A 63 0.72 -1.53 -5.21
N ALA A 64 0.97 -1.07 -3.99
CA ALA A 64 0.57 0.27 -3.54
C ALA A 64 1.24 1.37 -4.37
N LEU A 65 2.54 1.26 -4.66
CA LEU A 65 3.23 2.24 -5.50
C LEU A 65 2.71 2.24 -6.94
N ALA A 66 2.44 1.04 -7.50
CA ALA A 66 1.93 0.90 -8.86
C ALA A 66 0.53 1.52 -9.04
N LEU A 67 -0.28 1.56 -7.98
CA LEU A 67 -1.63 2.15 -7.99
C LEU A 67 -1.68 3.55 -7.36
N GLY A 68 -0.53 4.14 -7.06
CA GLY A 68 -0.45 5.52 -6.58
C GLY A 68 -0.74 5.69 -5.10
N ASN A 69 -0.91 4.63 -4.30
CA ASN A 69 -0.97 4.72 -2.83
C ASN A 69 0.44 4.95 -2.23
N ILE A 70 1.05 6.09 -2.60
CA ILE A 70 2.47 6.35 -2.42
C ILE A 70 2.92 6.25 -0.96
N PRO A 71 2.25 6.89 0.03
CA PRO A 71 2.75 6.85 1.40
C PRO A 71 2.74 5.44 2.02
N LEU A 72 1.66 4.68 1.80
CA LEU A 72 1.57 3.29 2.22
C LEU A 72 2.65 2.43 1.53
N GLY A 73 2.82 2.61 0.22
CA GLY A 73 3.82 1.89 -0.55
C GLY A 73 5.26 2.16 -0.08
N GLN A 74 5.58 3.42 0.21
CA GLN A 74 6.88 3.82 0.74
C GLN A 74 7.14 3.23 2.13
N LEU A 75 6.15 3.26 3.02
CA LEU A 75 6.29 2.69 4.35
C LEU A 75 6.48 1.17 4.29
N ALA A 76 5.75 0.47 3.42
CA ALA A 76 5.93 -0.96 3.20
C ALA A 76 7.33 -1.30 2.67
N ARG A 77 7.86 -0.51 1.72
CA ARG A 77 9.26 -0.66 1.24
C ARG A 77 10.30 -0.38 2.32
N LYS A 78 10.03 0.57 3.22
CA LYS A 78 10.89 0.84 4.37
C LYS A 78 10.93 -0.36 5.32
N ILE A 79 9.78 -0.94 5.63
CA ILE A 79 9.66 -2.15 6.45
C ILE A 79 10.42 -3.32 5.81
N GLU A 80 10.19 -3.58 4.52
CA GLU A 80 10.94 -4.59 3.74
C GLU A 80 12.46 -4.38 3.85
N GLY A 81 12.93 -3.15 3.62
CA GLY A 81 14.35 -2.81 3.68
C GLY A 81 14.95 -3.03 5.07
N LEU A 82 14.20 -2.78 6.14
CA LEU A 82 14.64 -3.05 7.52
C LEU A 82 14.73 -4.55 7.81
N CYS A 83 13.77 -5.35 7.31
CA CYS A 83 13.84 -6.81 7.39
C CYS A 83 15.09 -7.35 6.69
N LEU A 84 15.38 -6.91 5.46
CA LEU A 84 16.57 -7.31 4.70
C LEU A 84 17.88 -6.94 5.41
N GLN A 85 17.87 -5.86 6.18
CA GLN A 85 19.02 -5.41 6.98
C GLN A 85 19.10 -6.08 8.37
N ASN A 86 18.21 -7.02 8.69
CA ASN A 86 18.07 -7.66 10.00
C ASN A 86 17.85 -6.65 11.14
N GLN A 87 17.19 -5.52 10.87
CA GLN A 87 16.90 -4.45 11.85
C GLN A 87 15.55 -4.68 12.53
N ALA A 88 15.44 -5.83 13.19
CA ALA A 88 14.26 -6.31 13.91
C ALA A 88 13.53 -5.22 14.72
N GLN A 89 14.26 -4.52 15.58
CA GLN A 89 13.70 -3.51 16.47
C GLN A 89 13.12 -2.31 15.71
N ALA A 90 13.83 -1.84 14.69
CA ALA A 90 13.40 -0.71 13.88
C ALA A 90 12.12 -1.03 13.08
N THR A 91 11.94 -2.29 12.68
CA THR A 91 10.71 -2.70 11.98
C THR A 91 9.49 -2.63 12.89
N ILE A 92 9.62 -3.04 14.15
CA ILE A 92 8.53 -3.01 15.14
C ILE A 92 8.14 -1.56 15.48
N GLU A 93 9.10 -0.64 15.52
CA GLU A 93 8.87 0.78 15.77
C GLU A 93 7.98 1.45 14.70
N LEU A 94 7.92 0.87 13.49
CA LEU A 94 7.04 1.36 12.41
C LEU A 94 5.61 0.84 12.50
N LYS A 95 5.27 -0.06 13.42
CA LYS A 95 3.93 -0.65 13.52
C LYS A 95 2.85 0.41 13.70
N GLN A 96 3.09 1.40 14.58
CA GLN A 96 2.12 2.47 14.82
C GLN A 96 1.97 3.36 13.57
N GLU A 97 3.07 3.72 12.91
CA GLU A 97 3.04 4.50 11.67
C GLU A 97 2.25 3.76 10.57
N LEU A 98 2.39 2.43 10.49
CA LEU A 98 1.66 1.61 9.54
C LEU A 98 0.15 1.58 9.85
N LEU A 99 -0.22 1.42 11.12
CA LEU A 99 -1.62 1.50 11.55
C LEU A 99 -2.24 2.85 11.21
N ASP A 100 -1.49 3.93 11.41
CA ASP A 100 -1.97 5.30 11.19
C ASP A 100 -2.18 5.61 9.70
N ILE A 101 -1.40 5.00 8.80
CA ILE A 101 -1.45 5.33 7.37
C ILE A 101 -2.20 4.33 6.50
N ALA A 102 -2.26 3.05 6.90
CA ALA A 102 -2.83 2.00 6.06
C ALA A 102 -4.30 2.24 5.72
N GLN A 103 -5.15 2.41 6.74
CA GLN A 103 -6.59 2.58 6.51
C GLN A 103 -6.91 3.89 5.79
N PRO A 104 -6.30 5.04 6.13
CA PRO A 104 -6.48 6.27 5.35
C PRO A 104 -6.06 6.11 3.89
N SER A 105 -4.95 5.44 3.58
CA SER A 105 -4.49 5.22 2.21
C SER A 105 -5.48 4.39 1.39
N LEU A 106 -5.94 3.26 1.93
CA LEU A 106 -6.94 2.42 1.25
C LEU A 106 -8.29 3.14 1.09
N THR A 107 -8.69 3.92 2.09
CA THR A 107 -9.91 4.73 2.01
C THR A 107 -9.80 5.79 0.91
N ALA A 108 -8.65 6.46 0.80
CA ALA A 108 -8.44 7.49 -0.22
C ALA A 108 -8.53 6.93 -1.65
N ILE A 109 -7.94 5.77 -1.92
CA ILE A 109 -8.02 5.17 -3.27
C ILE A 109 -9.43 4.63 -3.57
N GLN A 110 -10.14 4.09 -2.57
CA GLN A 110 -11.54 3.68 -2.71
C GLN A 110 -12.47 4.87 -2.99
N GLN A 111 -12.27 6.00 -2.29
CA GLN A 111 -13.02 7.23 -2.54
C GLN A 111 -12.74 7.73 -3.96
N ARG A 112 -11.47 7.68 -4.37
CA ARG A 112 -11.06 8.09 -5.71
C ARG A 112 -11.71 7.22 -6.79
N LEU A 113 -11.79 5.91 -6.59
CA LEU A 113 -12.51 4.98 -7.45
C LEU A 113 -14.01 5.34 -7.54
N THR A 114 -14.63 5.64 -6.39
CA THR A 114 -16.06 6.00 -6.31
C THR A 114 -16.38 7.30 -7.06
N GLN A 115 -15.46 8.26 -7.04
CA GLN A 115 -15.57 9.52 -7.80
C GLN A 115 -15.50 9.29 -9.32
N GLY A 116 -14.95 8.14 -9.75
CA GLY A 116 -14.79 7.78 -11.15
C GLY A 116 -13.66 8.56 -11.85
N PHE A 117 -13.24 8.09 -13.02
CA PHE A 117 -12.10 8.65 -13.73
C PHE A 117 -12.46 9.65 -14.84
N THR A 118 -13.71 10.08 -14.90
CA THR A 118 -14.33 10.81 -16.03
C THR A 118 -13.97 12.30 -16.13
N SER A 119 -13.14 12.85 -15.22
CA SER A 119 -12.87 14.28 -15.10
C SER A 119 -11.37 14.66 -15.14
N LEU A 120 -10.52 13.80 -15.68
CA LEU A 120 -9.06 13.94 -15.61
C LEU A 120 -8.42 14.31 -16.94
#